data_AF-A0A6N7PM38-F1
#
_entry.id   AF-A0A6N7PM38-F1
#
_cell.length_a   1.000
_cell.length_b   1.000
_cell.length_c   1.000
_cell.angle_alpha   90.00
_cell.angle_beta   90.00
_cell.angle_gamma   90.00
#
_symmetry.space_group_name_H-M   'P 1'
#
loop_
_entity.id
_entity.type
_entity.pdbx_description
1 polymer ?
#
loop_
_entity_poly.entity_id
_entity_poly.type
_entity_poly.pdbx_seq_one_letter_code
_entity_poly.pdbx_strand_id
1 'polypeptide(L)'
;MPASAKTTKTKRIRWIAERRLERRDAVGGIVVVRIGSPEWPPGAEEWRCPYVIEGLGDDSIRFGHSNESMAALQNTIQGIHYDLERSGIPLRLEGARKDYTGFSPFVTWTYGRAFQQRLEKMLLDEETKLVDAKCERRERQEARRKAKAKPRTE
;
A
#
# COMPACT_ATOMS: atom_id res chain seq x y z
N MET A 1 0.19 -53.73 -7.22
CA MET A 1 1.22 -52.69 -7.40
C MET A 1 0.72 -51.40 -6.77
N PRO A 2 1.31 -50.89 -5.68
CA PRO A 2 0.88 -49.60 -5.13
C PRO A 2 1.56 -48.47 -5.91
N ALA A 3 0.76 -47.57 -6.46
CA ALA A 3 1.24 -46.36 -7.14
C ALA A 3 1.86 -45.41 -6.10
N SER A 4 3.13 -45.07 -6.32
CA SER A 4 3.91 -44.16 -5.50
C SER A 4 3.25 -42.77 -5.46
N ALA A 5 2.95 -42.29 -4.25
CA ALA A 5 2.48 -40.93 -4.03
C ALA A 5 3.55 -39.94 -4.50
N LYS A 6 3.26 -39.23 -5.58
CA LYS A 6 4.10 -38.12 -6.05
C LYS A 6 4.01 -37.01 -4.99
N THR A 7 5.04 -36.92 -4.14
CA THR A 7 5.24 -35.76 -3.27
C THR A 7 5.44 -34.53 -4.14
N THR A 8 4.39 -33.74 -4.31
CA THR A 8 4.41 -32.44 -4.98
C THR A 8 5.37 -31.54 -4.19
N LYS A 9 6.57 -31.30 -4.72
CA LYS A 9 7.49 -30.31 -4.14
C LYS A 9 6.78 -28.97 -4.11
N THR A 10 6.39 -28.50 -2.93
CA THR A 10 5.84 -27.16 -2.73
C THR A 10 6.87 -26.16 -3.25
N LYS A 11 6.56 -25.52 -4.38
CA LYS A 11 7.42 -24.51 -4.98
C LYS A 11 7.58 -23.39 -3.95
N ARG A 12 8.82 -23.12 -3.52
CA ARG A 12 9.11 -22.04 -2.58
C ARG A 12 8.65 -20.72 -3.19
N ILE A 13 7.87 -19.93 -2.45
CA ILE A 13 7.40 -18.62 -2.90
C ILE A 13 8.62 -17.74 -3.17
N ARG A 14 8.63 -17.11 -4.34
CA ARG A 14 9.61 -16.08 -4.69
C ARG A 14 9.08 -14.73 -4.22
N TRP A 15 9.56 -14.25 -3.08
CA TRP A 15 9.26 -12.90 -2.60
C TRP A 15 9.91 -11.86 -3.52
N ILE A 16 9.14 -10.82 -3.91
CA ILE A 16 9.59 -9.75 -4.81
C ILE A 16 9.56 -8.37 -4.16
N ALA A 17 8.82 -8.21 -3.06
CA ALA A 17 8.79 -6.98 -2.30
C ALA A 17 8.55 -7.27 -0.81
N GLU A 18 9.09 -6.41 0.04
CA GLU A 18 8.87 -6.39 1.48
C GLU A 18 8.64 -4.95 1.93
N ARG A 19 7.77 -4.78 2.93
CA ARG A 19 7.55 -3.51 3.61
C ARG A 19 7.39 -3.73 5.10
N ARG A 20 8.05 -2.90 5.89
CA ARG A 20 8.01 -2.92 7.36
C ARG A 20 7.15 -1.77 7.87
N LEU A 21 6.23 -2.10 8.78
CA LEU A 21 5.30 -1.17 9.40
C LEU A 21 5.54 -1.17 10.91
N GLU A 22 5.73 0.01 11.48
CA GLU A 22 5.77 0.24 12.91
C GLU A 22 4.36 0.22 13.48
N ARG A 23 4.19 -0.48 14.59
CA ARG A 23 2.99 -0.42 15.43
C ARG A 23 3.03 0.81 16.32
N ARG A 24 1.92 1.53 16.40
CA ARG A 24 1.76 2.71 17.28
C ARG A 24 1.18 2.35 18.64
N ASP A 25 0.56 1.18 18.75
CA ASP A 25 -0.02 0.63 19.97
C ASP A 25 0.97 -0.21 20.80
N ALA A 26 2.12 -0.58 20.21
CA ALA A 26 3.14 -1.40 20.86
C ALA A 26 4.55 -0.89 20.53
N VAL A 27 5.29 -0.42 21.55
CA VAL A 27 6.66 0.08 21.40
C VAL A 27 7.56 -1.02 20.83
N GLY A 28 8.24 -0.74 19.71
CA GLY A 28 9.10 -1.70 19.03
C GLY A 28 8.33 -2.80 18.27
N GLY A 29 6.99 -2.77 18.25
CA GLY A 29 6.18 -3.69 17.49
C GLY A 29 6.34 -3.45 15.99
N ILE A 30 6.63 -4.51 15.24
CA ILE A 30 6.80 -4.46 13.79
C ILE A 30 5.84 -5.43 13.13
N VAL A 31 5.22 -4.97 12.05
CA VAL A 31 4.45 -5.78 11.10
C VAL A 31 5.22 -5.82 9.79
N VAL A 32 5.38 -7.01 9.21
CA VAL A 32 6.10 -7.20 7.95
C VAL A 32 5.13 -7.67 6.88
N VAL A 33 4.99 -6.89 5.82
CA VAL A 33 4.21 -7.26 4.64
C VAL A 33 5.16 -7.74 3.56
N ARG A 34 4.94 -8.94 3.03
CA ARG A 34 5.67 -9.46 1.86
C ARG A 34 4.73 -9.76 0.71
N ILE A 35 5.18 -9.44 -0.49
CA ILE A 35 4.50 -9.75 -1.75
C ILE A 35 5.40 -10.66 -2.56
N GLY A 36 4.86 -11.76 -3.05
CA GLY A 36 5.55 -12.69 -3.93
C GLY A 36 5.23 -12.46 -5.40
N SER A 37 6.04 -13.07 -6.26
CA SER A 37 5.86 -13.02 -7.71
C SER A 37 4.47 -13.58 -8.06
N PRO A 38 3.69 -12.90 -8.93
CA PRO A 38 2.54 -13.49 -9.56
C PRO A 38 2.92 -14.82 -10.21
N GLU A 39 2.06 -15.81 -10.07
CA GLU A 39 2.25 -17.15 -10.60
C GLU A 39 0.96 -17.70 -11.20
N TRP A 40 1.13 -18.54 -12.21
CA TRP A 40 0.09 -19.39 -12.76
C TRP A 40 0.31 -20.82 -12.26
N PRO A 41 -0.44 -21.29 -11.25
CA PRO A 41 -0.28 -22.66 -10.74
C PRO A 41 -0.67 -23.71 -11.77
N PRO A 42 -0.09 -24.92 -11.73
CA PRO A 42 -0.53 -26.02 -12.58
C PRO A 42 -2.02 -26.34 -12.37
N GLY A 43 -2.80 -26.34 -13.45
CA GLY A 43 -4.24 -26.60 -13.40
C GLY A 43 -5.10 -25.46 -12.86
N ALA A 44 -4.54 -24.25 -12.68
CA ALA A 44 -5.32 -23.08 -12.27
C ALA A 44 -6.12 -22.48 -13.43
N GLU A 45 -7.22 -21.81 -13.07
CA GLU A 45 -8.08 -21.05 -14.00
C GLU A 45 -7.67 -19.57 -14.08
N GLU A 46 -6.85 -19.09 -13.15
CA GLU A 46 -6.47 -17.69 -13.04
C GLU A 46 -5.06 -17.49 -12.41
N TRP A 47 -4.50 -16.30 -12.58
CA TRP A 47 -3.28 -15.89 -11.91
C TRP A 47 -3.55 -15.67 -10.42
N ARG A 48 -2.55 -16.01 -9.61
CA ARG A 48 -2.51 -15.63 -8.20
C ARG A 48 -1.21 -14.92 -7.85
N CYS A 49 -1.25 -14.01 -6.90
CA CYS A 49 -0.09 -13.35 -6.35
C CYS A 49 -0.08 -13.54 -4.82
N PRO A 50 0.91 -14.27 -4.26
CA PRO A 50 0.95 -14.53 -2.83
C PRO A 50 1.37 -13.30 -2.05
N TYR A 51 0.80 -13.14 -0.85
CA TYR A 51 1.26 -12.18 0.14
C TYR A 51 1.11 -12.74 1.55
N VAL A 52 1.85 -12.16 2.49
CA VAL A 52 1.72 -12.45 3.92
C VAL A 52 1.87 -11.15 4.71
N ILE A 53 1.19 -11.06 5.84
CA ILE A 53 1.29 -9.96 6.79
C ILE A 53 1.66 -10.55 8.14
N GLU A 54 2.94 -10.49 8.47
CA GLU A 54 3.50 -11.06 9.69
C GLU A 54 3.38 -10.08 10.85
N GLY A 55 3.08 -10.58 12.06
CA GLY A 55 3.02 -9.75 13.28
C GLY A 55 1.63 -9.21 13.62
N LEU A 56 0.59 -9.72 12.94
CA LEU A 56 -0.83 -9.45 13.23
C LEU A 56 -1.58 -10.69 13.79
N GLY A 57 -0.88 -11.79 14.04
CA GLY A 57 -1.42 -13.00 14.67
C GLY A 57 -1.79 -14.13 13.71
N ASP A 58 -2.12 -13.81 12.45
CA ASP A 58 -2.27 -14.78 11.36
C ASP A 58 -1.25 -14.52 10.25
N ASP A 59 -0.17 -15.28 10.30
CA ASP A 59 0.94 -15.23 9.35
C ASP A 59 0.73 -16.19 8.16
N SER A 60 -0.52 -16.60 7.90
CA SER A 60 -0.86 -17.41 6.73
C SER A 60 -0.61 -16.65 5.42
N ILE A 61 -0.17 -17.40 4.41
CA ILE A 61 -0.04 -16.88 3.06
C ILE A 61 -1.44 -16.75 2.45
N ARG A 62 -1.76 -15.54 2.02
CA ARG A 62 -2.98 -15.20 1.28
C ARG A 62 -2.63 -14.89 -0.17
N PHE A 63 -3.63 -14.78 -1.01
CA PHE A 63 -3.45 -14.60 -2.44
C PHE A 63 -4.40 -13.54 -3.00
N GLY A 64 -3.89 -12.63 -3.83
CA GLY A 64 -4.71 -11.85 -4.75
C GLY A 64 -4.88 -12.62 -6.06
N HIS A 65 -6.08 -12.61 -6.61
CA HIS A 65 -6.48 -13.42 -7.76
C HIS A 65 -6.95 -12.55 -8.92
N SER A 66 -6.60 -12.91 -10.16
CA SER A 66 -7.16 -12.29 -11.36
C SER A 66 -6.87 -13.11 -12.63
N ASN A 67 -7.56 -12.80 -13.71
CA ASN A 67 -7.32 -13.37 -15.04
C ASN A 67 -5.94 -13.04 -15.65
N GLU A 68 -5.21 -12.06 -15.10
CA GLU A 68 -3.90 -11.65 -15.57
C GLU A 68 -2.96 -11.25 -14.41
N SER A 69 -1.64 -11.37 -14.64
CA SER A 69 -0.61 -11.28 -13.59
C SER A 69 -0.52 -9.93 -12.87
N MET A 70 -0.72 -8.82 -13.58
CA MET A 70 -0.65 -7.46 -13.06
C MET A 70 -1.85 -7.15 -12.18
N ALA A 71 -3.05 -7.56 -12.58
CA ALA A 71 -4.27 -7.42 -11.82
C ALA A 71 -4.25 -8.31 -10.58
N ALA A 72 -3.68 -9.52 -10.65
CA ALA A 72 -3.47 -10.32 -9.44
C ALA A 72 -2.54 -9.62 -8.43
N LEU A 73 -1.50 -8.92 -8.92
CA LEU A 73 -0.64 -8.07 -8.08
C LEU A 73 -1.37 -6.84 -7.53
N GLN A 74 -2.18 -6.15 -8.33
CA GLN A 74 -2.99 -5.02 -7.88
C GLN A 74 -4.03 -5.45 -6.82
N ASN A 75 -4.71 -6.56 -7.05
CA ASN A 75 -5.65 -7.15 -6.09
C ASN A 75 -4.95 -7.59 -4.81
N THR A 76 -3.69 -8.02 -4.88
CA THR A 76 -2.86 -8.29 -3.70
C THR A 76 -2.60 -7.02 -2.89
N ILE A 77 -2.21 -5.93 -3.55
CA ILE A 77 -2.01 -4.63 -2.88
C ILE A 77 -3.31 -4.14 -2.21
N GLN A 78 -4.45 -4.33 -2.88
CA GLN A 78 -5.76 -3.97 -2.33
C GLN A 78 -6.16 -4.89 -1.16
N GLY A 79 -5.93 -6.19 -1.27
CA GLY A 79 -6.17 -7.16 -0.20
C GLY A 79 -5.35 -6.84 1.06
N ILE A 80 -4.07 -6.49 0.87
CA ILE A 80 -3.22 -6.01 1.96
C ILE A 80 -3.83 -4.77 2.61
N HIS A 81 -4.23 -3.76 1.84
CA HIS A 81 -4.88 -2.56 2.38
C HIS A 81 -6.08 -2.94 3.25
N TYR A 82 -6.99 -3.78 2.76
CA TYR A 82 -8.16 -4.22 3.53
C TYR A 82 -7.80 -4.99 4.80
N ASP A 83 -6.81 -5.88 4.75
CA ASP A 83 -6.38 -6.63 5.92
C ASP A 83 -5.78 -5.73 6.99
N LEU A 84 -4.97 -4.73 6.59
CA LEU A 84 -4.39 -3.76 7.51
C LEU A 84 -5.49 -2.90 8.15
N GLU A 85 -6.44 -2.38 7.38
CA GLU A 85 -7.57 -1.62 7.91
C GLU A 85 -8.45 -2.47 8.85
N ARG A 86 -8.76 -3.71 8.45
CA ARG A 86 -9.57 -4.65 9.26
C ARG A 86 -8.88 -5.02 10.57
N SER A 87 -7.55 -5.00 10.62
CA SER A 87 -6.82 -5.29 11.86
C SER A 87 -7.11 -4.25 12.96
N GLY A 88 -7.51 -3.03 12.59
CA GLY A 88 -7.72 -1.92 13.52
C GLY A 88 -6.44 -1.46 14.24
N ILE A 89 -5.28 -2.06 13.93
CA ILE A 89 -4.01 -1.71 14.56
C ILE A 89 -3.48 -0.44 13.89
N PRO A 90 -3.13 0.61 14.66
CA PRO A 90 -2.58 1.83 14.11
C PRO A 90 -1.16 1.57 13.62
N LEU A 91 -1.01 1.42 12.30
CA LEU A 91 0.23 1.10 11.62
C LEU A 91 0.79 2.28 10.84
N ARG A 92 2.12 2.32 10.77
CA ARG A 92 2.85 3.36 10.04
C ARG A 92 4.04 2.76 9.32
N LEU A 93 4.27 3.17 8.09
CA LEU A 93 5.49 2.83 7.36
C LEU A 93 6.72 3.23 8.16
N GLU A 94 7.69 2.32 8.30
CA GLU A 94 8.92 2.58 9.04
C GLU A 94 9.60 3.88 8.55
N GLY A 95 9.87 4.80 9.47
CA GLY A 95 10.43 6.13 9.17
C GLY A 95 9.45 7.17 8.61
N ALA A 96 8.18 6.85 8.34
CA ALA A 96 7.20 7.84 7.93
C ALA A 96 6.79 8.77 9.08
N ARG A 97 6.54 10.04 8.78
CA ARG A 97 6.13 11.03 9.81
C ARG A 97 4.64 10.98 10.15
N LYS A 98 3.82 10.37 9.30
CA LYS A 98 2.36 10.32 9.41
C LYS A 98 1.89 8.87 9.39
N ASP A 99 0.67 8.63 9.87
CA ASP A 99 0.00 7.32 9.85
C ASP A 99 -0.34 6.94 8.40
N TYR A 100 0.66 6.39 7.72
CA TYR A 100 0.60 6.00 6.33
C TYR A 100 1.30 4.66 6.18
N THR A 101 0.58 3.64 5.72
CA THR A 101 1.10 2.27 5.59
C THR A 101 1.80 2.00 4.26
N GLY A 102 1.71 2.91 3.28
CA GLY A 102 2.18 2.65 1.92
C GLY A 102 1.19 1.86 1.05
N PHE A 103 0.05 1.45 1.59
CA PHE A 103 -1.01 0.72 0.88
C PHE A 103 -2.27 1.58 0.85
N SER A 104 -2.51 2.21 -0.31
CA SER A 104 -3.66 3.08 -0.52
C SER A 104 -4.90 2.28 -0.98
N PRO A 105 -6.12 2.76 -0.67
CA PRO A 105 -7.32 2.19 -1.23
C PRO A 105 -7.33 2.33 -2.76
N PHE A 106 -7.85 1.31 -3.43
CA PHE A 106 -8.06 1.33 -4.87
C PHE A 106 -9.34 2.11 -5.21
N VAL A 107 -9.26 3.00 -6.20
CA VAL A 107 -10.45 3.64 -6.78
C VAL A 107 -11.11 2.65 -7.72
N THR A 108 -12.23 2.08 -7.30
CA THR A 108 -12.90 1.03 -8.07
C THR A 108 -13.47 1.53 -9.40
N TRP A 109 -13.31 0.71 -10.44
CA TRP A 109 -13.94 0.88 -11.75
C TRP A 109 -15.26 0.10 -11.87
N THR A 110 -15.61 -0.73 -10.89
CA THR A 110 -16.75 -1.67 -10.95
C THR A 110 -18.10 -0.99 -11.18
N TYR A 111 -18.22 0.29 -10.79
CA TYR A 111 -19.44 1.09 -10.96
C TYR A 111 -19.42 1.95 -12.24
N GLY A 112 -18.50 1.67 -13.15
CA GLY A 112 -18.36 2.35 -14.43
C GLY A 112 -17.46 3.58 -14.42
N ARG A 113 -17.08 4.02 -15.62
CA ARG A 113 -16.08 5.08 -15.84
C ARG A 113 -16.47 6.42 -15.22
N ALA A 114 -17.75 6.79 -15.29
CA ALA A 114 -18.23 8.06 -14.76
C ALA A 114 -18.07 8.14 -13.22
N PHE A 115 -18.34 7.02 -12.53
CA PHE A 115 -18.13 6.93 -11.08
C PHE A 115 -16.65 7.04 -10.74
N GLN A 116 -15.80 6.29 -11.44
CA GLN A 116 -14.35 6.35 -11.26
C GLN A 116 -13.81 7.77 -11.46
N GLN A 117 -14.15 8.44 -12.56
CA GLN A 117 -13.70 9.81 -12.86
C GLN A 117 -14.15 10.81 -11.79
N ARG A 118 -15.35 10.62 -11.23
CA ARG A 118 -15.84 11.47 -10.13
C ARG A 118 -14.96 11.32 -8.88
N LEU A 119 -14.62 10.09 -8.51
CA LEU A 119 -13.74 9.83 -7.37
C LEU A 119 -12.31 10.34 -7.61
N GLU A 120 -11.76 10.09 -8.79
CA GLU A 120 -10.44 10.60 -9.20
C GLU A 120 -10.39 12.12 -9.12
N LYS A 121 -11.42 12.81 -9.62
CA LYS A 121 -11.52 14.26 -9.54
C LYS A 121 -11.56 14.75 -8.09
N MET A 122 -12.36 14.12 -7.23
CA MET A 122 -12.42 14.49 -5.81
C MET A 122 -11.06 14.35 -5.12
N LEU A 123 -10.31 13.28 -5.41
CA LEU A 123 -8.97 13.08 -4.87
C LEU A 123 -8.01 14.18 -5.33
N LEU A 124 -7.99 14.46 -6.65
CA LEU A 124 -7.12 15.50 -7.22
C LEU A 124 -7.45 16.89 -6.67
N ASP A 125 -8.74 17.23 -6.56
CA ASP A 125 -9.18 18.52 -6.02
C ASP A 125 -8.70 18.70 -4.56
N GLU A 126 -8.76 17.65 -3.74
CA GLU A 126 -8.25 17.69 -2.35
C GLU A 126 -6.71 17.76 -2.29
N GLU A 127 -6.01 17.03 -3.16
CA GLU A 127 -4.55 17.13 -3.26
C GLU A 127 -4.11 18.55 -3.65
N THR A 128 -4.74 19.15 -4.66
CA THR A 128 -4.45 20.51 -5.13
C THR A 128 -4.63 21.53 -4.00
N LYS A 129 -5.76 21.50 -3.26
CA LYS A 129 -5.99 22.40 -2.12
C LYS A 129 -4.85 22.34 -1.09
N LEU A 130 -4.36 21.13 -0.79
CA LEU A 130 -3.27 20.92 0.16
C LEU A 130 -1.91 21.41 -0.37
N VAL A 131 -1.67 21.30 -1.67
CA VAL A 131 -0.46 21.84 -2.31
C VAL A 131 -0.49 23.37 -2.32
N ASP A 132 -1.60 23.97 -2.74
CA ASP A 132 -1.75 25.43 -2.83
C ASP A 132 -1.56 26.09 -1.46
N ALA A 133 -2.20 25.55 -0.42
CA ALA A 133 -2.03 26.03 0.95
C ALA A 133 -0.57 25.99 1.44
N LYS A 134 0.22 24.99 1.00
CA LYS A 134 1.66 24.92 1.30
C LYS A 134 2.47 25.95 0.52
N CYS A 135 2.16 26.14 -0.76
CA CYS A 135 2.80 27.14 -1.61
C CYS A 135 2.59 28.55 -1.04
N GLU A 136 1.35 28.93 -0.73
CA GLU A 136 1.04 30.22 -0.12
C GLU A 136 1.77 30.43 1.21
N ARG A 137 1.82 29.39 2.07
CA ARG A 137 2.53 29.47 3.35
C ARG A 137 4.02 29.72 3.14
N ARG A 138 4.62 29.07 2.14
CA ARG A 138 6.04 29.24 1.79
C ARG A 138 6.31 30.65 1.27
N GLU A 139 5.47 31.16 0.37
CA GLU A 139 5.59 32.53 -0.14
C GLU A 139 5.49 33.57 0.98
N ARG A 140 4.52 33.41 1.90
CA ARG A 140 4.40 34.27 3.09
C ARG A 140 5.64 34.21 3.98
N GLN A 141 6.25 33.04 4.14
CA GLN A 141 7.50 32.88 4.91
C GLN A 141 8.68 33.55 4.21
N GLU A 142 8.81 33.40 2.90
CA GLU A 142 9.86 34.05 2.12
C GLU A 142 9.72 35.57 2.13
N ALA A 143 8.50 36.10 1.99
CA ALA A 143 8.21 37.53 2.12
C ALA A 143 8.60 38.06 3.51
N ARG A 144 8.27 37.34 4.58
CA ARG A 144 8.68 37.69 5.96
C ARG A 144 10.20 37.65 6.14
N ARG A 145 10.90 36.67 5.55
CA ARG A 145 12.37 36.60 5.59
C ARG A 145 13.00 37.79 4.86
N LYS A 146 12.52 38.13 3.67
CA LYS A 146 12.98 39.29 2.90
C LYS A 146 12.72 40.61 3.64
N ALA A 147 11.55 40.76 4.29
CA ALA A 147 11.23 41.93 5.10
C ALA A 147 12.15 42.09 6.32
N LYS A 148 12.53 40.99 6.98
CA LYS A 148 13.49 41.01 8.11
C LYS A 148 14.94 41.23 7.67
N ALA A 149 15.30 40.89 6.43
CA ALA A 149 16.65 41.03 5.90
C ALA A 149 16.95 42.43 5.32
N LYS A 150 15.94 43.30 5.17
CA LYS A 150 16.14 44.67 4.72
C LYS A 150 16.66 45.50 5.91
N PRO A 151 17.90 46.02 5.90
CA PRO A 151 18.38 46.87 6.98
C PRO A 151 17.55 48.16 7.00
N ARG A 152 17.28 48.70 8.19
CA ARG A 152 16.77 50.06 8.36
C ARG A 152 17.84 51.01 7.80
N THR A 153 17.65 51.51 6.59
CA THR A 153 18.37 52.68 6.09
C THR A 153 17.92 53.88 6.90
N GLU A 154 18.86 54.48 7.62
CA GLU A 154 18.78 55.82 8.24
C GLU A 154 18.61 56.91 7.18
#